data_AF-A0A800MA82-F1
#
_entry.id   AF-A0A800MA82-F1
#
_cell.length_a   1.000
_cell.length_b   1.000
_cell.length_c   1.000
_cell.angle_alpha   90.00
_cell.angle_beta   90.00
_cell.angle_gamma   90.00
#
_symmetry.space_group_name_H-M   'P 1'
#
loop_
_entity.id
_entity.type
_entity.pdbx_description
1 polymer ?
#
loop_
_entity_poly.entity_id
_entity_poly.type
_entity_poly.pdbx_seq_one_letter_code
_entity_poly.pdbx_strand_id
1 'polypeptide(L)'
;MAAARHGIEFIEKHGFDGDGRMWFHVTREGAPIRKRRYFFTEAFGAIAFAACAKATGDAAMADKARELYALAKNGFADSADAKFTDTRPSKGMGAPMISLVTAQEMRACLDD
;
A
#
# COMPACT_ATOMS: atom_id res chain seq x y z
N MET A 1 0.53 -3.50 20.62
CA MET A 1 -0.87 -3.62 20.16
C MET A 1 -1.61 -2.28 20.10
N ALA A 2 -1.70 -1.50 21.18
CA ALA A 2 -2.44 -0.22 21.18
C ALA A 2 -1.99 0.77 20.08
N ALA A 3 -0.68 0.94 19.88
CA ALA A 3 -0.14 1.83 18.84
C ALA A 3 -0.47 1.37 17.40
N ALA A 4 -0.41 0.06 17.13
CA ALA A 4 -0.75 -0.50 15.82
C ALA A 4 -2.24 -0.32 15.50
N ARG A 5 -3.11 -0.55 16.49
CA ARG A 5 -4.55 -0.32 16.40
C ARG A 5 -4.87 1.16 16.11
N HIS A 6 -4.28 2.08 16.87
CA HIS A 6 -4.47 3.51 16.63
C HIS A 6 -4.02 3.93 15.21
N GLY A 7 -2.92 3.35 14.72
CA GLY A 7 -2.44 3.61 13.37
C GLY A 7 -3.39 3.10 12.28
N ILE A 8 -3.86 1.85 12.39
CA ILE A 8 -4.73 1.26 11.37
C ILE A 8 -6.10 1.94 11.35
N GLU A 9 -6.68 2.27 12.51
CA GLU A 9 -7.95 2.99 12.61
C GLU A 9 -7.87 4.39 11.96
N PHE A 10 -6.74 5.08 12.14
CA PHE A 10 -6.50 6.36 11.45
C PHE A 10 -6.43 6.18 9.93
N ILE A 11 -5.74 5.14 9.46
CA ILE A 11 -5.62 4.83 8.02
C ILE A 11 -6.98 4.46 7.43
N GLU A 12 -7.78 3.63 8.10
CA GLU A 12 -9.12 3.27 7.64
C GLU A 12 -10.02 4.50 7.48
N LYS A 13 -9.95 5.43 8.44
CA LYS A 13 -10.81 6.61 8.45
C LYS A 13 -10.36 7.70 7.47
N HIS A 14 -9.06 7.87 7.26
CA HIS A 14 -8.50 9.05 6.56
C HIS A 14 -7.58 8.71 5.38
N GLY A 15 -7.19 7.45 5.24
CA GLY A 15 -6.15 7.01 4.30
C GLY A 15 -6.64 6.77 2.87
N PHE A 16 -7.94 6.78 2.63
CA PHE A 16 -8.54 6.39 1.34
C PHE A 16 -9.26 7.56 0.65
N ASP A 17 -9.21 7.56 -0.67
CA ASP A 17 -9.99 8.43 -1.54
C ASP A 17 -11.19 7.67 -2.14
N GLY A 18 -12.15 8.38 -2.72
CA GLY A 18 -13.37 7.81 -3.31
C GLY A 18 -13.13 6.90 -4.51
N ASP A 19 -11.94 6.92 -5.11
CA ASP A 19 -11.53 6.01 -6.19
C ASP A 19 -10.94 4.68 -5.69
N GLY A 20 -10.95 4.45 -4.37
CA GLY A 20 -10.39 3.26 -3.72
C GLY A 20 -8.86 3.28 -3.54
N ARG A 21 -8.17 4.32 -4.03
CA ARG A 21 -6.73 4.51 -3.82
C ARG A 21 -6.42 5.20 -2.51
N MET A 22 -5.17 5.07 -2.07
CA MET A 22 -4.72 5.66 -0.83
C MET A 22 -4.08 7.04 -1.01
N TRP A 23 -4.31 7.93 -0.03
CA TRP A 23 -3.59 9.20 0.07
C TRP A 23 -2.14 8.96 0.49
N PHE A 24 -1.18 9.55 -0.22
CA PHE A 24 0.22 9.50 0.19
C PHE A 24 0.51 10.40 1.39
N HIS A 25 -0.25 11.47 1.55
CA HIS A 25 -0.06 12.46 2.59
C HIS A 25 -1.39 13.08 2.99
N VAL A 26 -1.60 13.17 4.30
CA VAL A 26 -2.76 13.80 4.95
C VAL A 26 -2.25 14.70 6.08
N THR A 27 -3.06 15.67 6.53
CA THR A 27 -2.77 16.45 7.74
C THR A 27 -2.88 15.58 8.99
N ARG A 28 -2.51 16.13 10.16
CA ARG A 28 -2.70 15.48 11.45
C ARG A 28 -4.17 15.08 11.70
N GLU A 29 -5.10 15.90 11.24
CA GLU A 29 -6.55 15.71 11.37
C GLU A 29 -7.12 14.80 10.25
N GLY A 30 -6.26 14.30 9.35
CA GLY A 30 -6.64 13.39 8.27
C GLY A 30 -7.17 14.08 7.01
N ALA A 31 -6.98 15.39 6.84
CA ALA A 31 -7.36 16.06 5.61
C ALA A 31 -6.37 15.72 4.48
N PRO A 32 -6.82 15.29 3.29
CA PRO A 32 -5.93 14.85 2.23
C PRO A 32 -5.11 15.99 1.63
N ILE A 33 -3.81 15.73 1.42
CA ILE A 33 -2.86 16.70 0.85
C ILE A 33 -2.40 16.26 -0.54
N ARG A 34 -2.03 14.98 -0.70
CA ARG A 34 -1.44 14.51 -1.95
C ARG A 34 -1.65 13.02 -2.18
N LYS A 35 -2.04 12.66 -3.40
CA LYS A 35 -1.92 11.32 -3.96
C LYS A 35 -0.69 11.21 -4.86
N ARG A 36 -0.06 10.04 -4.95
CA ARG A 36 1.08 9.78 -5.84
C ARG A 36 0.63 8.95 -7.05
N ARG A 37 1.31 9.14 -8.18
CA ARG A 37 1.10 8.34 -9.39
C ARG A 37 1.45 6.86 -9.23
N TYR A 38 2.34 6.55 -8.29
CA TYR A 38 2.77 5.18 -7.97
C TYR A 38 1.89 4.57 -6.87
N PHE A 39 1.90 3.24 -6.79
CA PHE A 39 1.06 2.45 -5.87
C PHE A 39 1.80 1.98 -4.61
N PHE A 40 2.83 2.72 -4.18
CA PHE A 40 3.61 2.34 -3.00
C PHE A 40 2.81 2.49 -1.71
N THR A 41 1.92 3.48 -1.61
CA THR A 41 1.08 3.66 -0.42
C THR A 41 0.19 2.44 -0.21
N GLU A 42 -0.44 1.97 -1.29
CA GLU A 42 -1.30 0.78 -1.31
C GLU A 42 -0.50 -0.49 -0.98
N ALA A 43 0.73 -0.62 -1.50
CA ALA A 43 1.61 -1.74 -1.19
C ALA A 43 1.99 -1.81 0.30
N PHE A 44 2.31 -0.67 0.94
CA PHE A 44 2.56 -0.63 2.38
C PHE A 44 1.28 -0.74 3.21
N GLY A 45 0.16 -0.24 2.70
CA GLY A 45 -1.16 -0.45 3.28
C GLY A 45 -1.47 -1.95 3.36
N ALA A 46 -1.29 -2.69 2.28
CA ALA A 46 -1.49 -4.13 2.24
C ALA A 46 -0.67 -4.85 3.34
N ILE A 47 0.62 -4.51 3.49
CA ILE A 47 1.48 -5.06 4.56
C ILE A 47 0.92 -4.73 5.95
N ALA A 48 0.51 -3.49 6.18
CA ALA A 48 -0.02 -3.06 7.47
C ALA A 48 -1.31 -3.81 7.84
N PHE A 49 -2.24 -3.91 6.91
CA PHE A 49 -3.49 -4.65 7.09
C PHE A 49 -3.25 -6.15 7.29
N ALA A 50 -2.31 -6.75 6.55
CA ALA A 50 -1.96 -8.17 6.71
C ALA A 50 -1.33 -8.44 8.09
N ALA A 51 -0.41 -7.59 8.53
CA ALA A 51 0.20 -7.70 9.85
C ALA A 51 -0.83 -7.51 10.98
N CYS A 52 -1.77 -6.58 10.81
CA CYS A 52 -2.89 -6.40 11.73
C CYS A 52 -3.78 -7.64 11.77
N ALA A 53 -4.16 -8.20 10.62
CA ALA A 53 -4.96 -9.41 10.53
C ALA A 53 -4.31 -10.59 11.28
N LYS A 54 -3.01 -10.81 11.08
CA LYS A 54 -2.25 -11.83 11.81
C LYS A 54 -2.25 -11.60 13.32
N ALA A 55 -2.12 -10.34 13.74
CA ALA A 55 -2.03 -9.98 15.16
C ALA A 55 -3.39 -10.02 15.89
N THR A 56 -4.50 -9.80 15.18
CA THR A 56 -5.85 -9.73 15.77
C THR A 56 -6.75 -10.92 15.45
N GLY A 57 -6.45 -11.68 14.41
CA GLY A 57 -7.35 -12.71 13.85
C GLY A 57 -8.54 -12.12 13.07
N ASP A 58 -8.50 -10.82 12.72
CA ASP A 58 -9.59 -10.15 12.04
C ASP A 58 -9.57 -10.44 10.52
N ALA A 59 -10.59 -11.16 10.05
CA ALA A 59 -10.73 -11.53 8.64
C ALA A 59 -10.94 -10.30 7.73
N ALA A 60 -11.61 -9.24 8.20
CA ALA A 60 -11.84 -8.05 7.39
C ALA A 60 -10.52 -7.31 7.08
N MET A 61 -9.57 -7.36 8.01
CA MET A 61 -8.22 -6.83 7.80
C MET A 61 -7.45 -7.65 6.75
N ALA A 62 -7.62 -8.98 6.76
CA ALA A 62 -7.02 -9.85 5.74
C ALA A 62 -7.59 -9.56 4.33
N ASP A 63 -8.90 -9.38 4.24
CA ASP A 63 -9.56 -9.04 2.97
C ASP A 63 -9.10 -7.69 2.44
N LYS A 64 -9.05 -6.66 3.31
CA LYS A 64 -8.52 -5.34 2.96
C LYS A 64 -7.07 -5.40 2.48
N ALA A 65 -6.24 -6.23 3.11
CA ALA A 65 -4.86 -6.43 2.70
C ALA A 65 -4.77 -7.01 1.28
N ARG A 66 -5.59 -8.02 0.96
CA ARG A 66 -5.62 -8.65 -0.37
C ARG A 66 -6.15 -7.70 -1.44
N GLU A 67 -7.17 -6.90 -1.14
CA GLU A 67 -7.69 -5.86 -2.03
C GLU A 67 -6.58 -4.84 -2.40
N LEU A 68 -5.87 -4.33 -1.40
CA LEU A 68 -4.79 -3.36 -1.60
C LEU A 68 -3.60 -3.97 -2.34
N TYR A 69 -3.26 -5.22 -2.04
CA TYR A 69 -2.21 -5.94 -2.75
C TYR A 69 -2.54 -6.11 -4.25
N ALA A 70 -3.77 -6.51 -4.56
CA ALA A 70 -4.23 -6.64 -5.94
C ALA A 70 -4.19 -5.28 -6.66
N LEU A 71 -4.66 -4.23 -6.01
CA LEU A 71 -4.62 -2.86 -6.54
C LEU A 71 -3.17 -2.41 -6.83
N ALA A 72 -2.25 -2.62 -5.88
CA ALA A 72 -0.85 -2.24 -6.04
C ALA A 72 -0.16 -3.05 -7.14
N LYS A 73 -0.39 -4.36 -7.20
CA LYS A 73 0.16 -5.25 -8.23
C LYS A 73 -0.27 -4.83 -9.63
N ASN A 74 -1.56 -4.55 -9.83
CA ASN A 74 -2.07 -4.06 -11.11
C ASN A 74 -1.46 -2.70 -11.46
N GLY A 75 -1.44 -1.78 -10.50
CA GLY A 75 -0.86 -0.46 -10.68
C GLY A 75 0.63 -0.45 -11.01
N PHE A 76 1.42 -1.42 -10.52
CA PHE A 76 2.82 -1.56 -10.91
C PHE A 76 2.99 -2.12 -12.32
N ALA A 77 2.09 -2.98 -12.79
CA ALA A 77 2.11 -3.49 -14.16
C ALA A 77 1.82 -2.38 -15.19
N ASP A 78 0.92 -1.46 -14.83
CA ASP A 78 0.47 -0.37 -15.71
C ASP A 78 1.38 0.89 -15.65
N SER A 79 2.38 0.92 -14.76
CA SER A 79 3.31 2.04 -14.58
C SER A 79 4.32 2.13 -15.74
N ALA A 80 3.87 2.57 -16.92
CA ALA A 80 4.66 2.60 -18.14
C ALA A 80 5.47 3.92 -18.34
N ASP A 81 5.12 5.00 -17.65
CA ASP A 81 5.72 6.31 -17.94
C ASP A 81 7.12 6.47 -17.34
N ALA A 82 8.11 6.68 -18.21
CA ALA A 82 9.47 6.97 -17.81
C ALA A 82 9.53 8.27 -16.98
N LYS A 83 10.15 8.19 -15.80
CA LYS A 83 10.38 9.38 -14.95
C LYS A 83 11.49 10.31 -15.50
N PHE A 84 12.39 9.75 -16.29
CA PHE A 84 13.61 10.42 -16.75
C PHE A 84 13.66 10.43 -18.29
N THR A 85 14.42 11.36 -18.84
CA THR A 85 14.69 11.48 -20.27
C THR A 85 15.67 10.41 -20.76
N ASP A 86 15.76 10.24 -22.08
CA ASP A 86 16.57 9.17 -22.70
C ASP A 86 18.08 9.46 -22.76
N THR A 87 18.53 10.63 -22.32
CA THR A 87 19.95 11.01 -22.26
C THR A 87 20.81 10.01 -21.48
N ARG A 88 20.22 9.37 -20.46
CA ARG A 88 20.84 8.26 -19.72
C ARG A 88 19.78 7.20 -19.38
N PRO A 89 19.65 6.15 -20.21
CA PRO A 89 18.69 5.09 -19.97
C PRO A 89 18.96 4.42 -18.63
N SER A 90 17.92 4.30 -17.79
CA SER A 90 17.98 3.60 -16.51
C SER A 90 16.65 2.93 -16.22
N LYS A 91 16.69 1.81 -15.48
CA LYS A 91 15.50 1.13 -14.98
C LYS A 91 15.36 1.37 -13.48
N GLY A 92 14.21 1.87 -13.07
CA GLY A 92 13.90 2.06 -11.65
C GLY A 92 13.66 0.72 -10.96
N MET A 93 14.39 0.44 -9.89
CA MET A 93 14.23 -0.79 -9.10
C MET A 93 13.16 -0.69 -8.00
N GLY A 94 12.54 0.49 -7.82
CA GLY A 94 11.57 0.72 -6.75
C GLY A 94 10.33 -0.18 -6.86
N ALA A 95 9.64 -0.17 -8.00
CA ALA A 95 8.45 -1.00 -8.21
C ALA A 95 8.72 -2.51 -8.05
N PRO A 96 9.75 -3.12 -8.68
CA PRO A 96 10.00 -4.55 -8.50
C PRO A 96 10.43 -4.89 -7.05
N MET A 97 11.22 -4.04 -6.39
CA MET A 97 11.62 -4.25 -5.00
C MET A 97 10.42 -4.22 -4.05
N ILE A 98 9.58 -3.18 -4.15
CA ILE A 98 8.40 -3.03 -3.30
C ILE A 98 7.39 -4.15 -3.57
N SER A 99 7.13 -4.48 -4.83
CA SER A 99 6.25 -5.60 -5.20
C SER A 99 6.71 -6.92 -4.57
N LEU A 100 8.02 -7.21 -4.65
CA LEU A 100 8.59 -8.41 -4.04
C LEU A 100 8.41 -8.42 -2.51
N VAL A 101 8.78 -7.33 -1.83
CA VAL A 101 8.65 -7.24 -0.36
C VAL A 101 7.19 -7.39 0.06
N THR A 102 6.26 -6.68 -0.59
CA THR A 102 4.84 -6.81 -0.28
C THR A 102 4.37 -8.25 -0.44
N ALA A 103 4.73 -8.95 -1.52
CA ALA A 103 4.34 -10.34 -1.69
C ALA A 103 4.91 -11.26 -0.58
N GLN A 104 6.15 -11.04 -0.13
CA GLN A 104 6.73 -11.81 0.96
C GLN A 104 6.00 -11.57 2.30
N GLU A 105 5.67 -10.33 2.60
CA GLU A 105 4.95 -9.97 3.82
C GLU A 105 3.51 -10.49 3.81
N MET A 106 2.82 -10.44 2.67
CA MET A 106 1.49 -11.03 2.50
C MET A 106 1.51 -12.53 2.82
N ARG A 107 2.44 -13.29 2.22
CA ARG A 107 2.65 -14.72 2.53
C ARG A 107 2.92 -14.95 4.01
N ALA A 108 3.84 -14.19 4.60
CA ALA A 108 4.23 -14.39 5.99
C ALA A 108 3.12 -14.04 6.99
N CYS A 109 2.20 -13.15 6.62
CA CYS A 109 1.12 -12.70 7.48
C CYS A 109 -0.17 -13.52 7.31
N LEU A 110 -0.48 -13.97 6.10
CA LEU A 110 -1.78 -14.55 5.75
C LEU A 110 -1.70 -16.03 5.32
N ASP A 111 -0.50 -16.62 5.32
CA ASP A 111 -0.24 -17.99 4.85
C ASP A 111 -0.64 -18.23 3.37
N ASP A 112 -0.52 -17.17 2.55
CA ASP A 112 -0.81 -17.14 1.11
C ASP A 112 0.36 -17.60 0.20
#